data_AF-A0A6M6BD10-F1
#
_entry.id   AF-A0A6M6BD10-F1
#
_cell.length_a   1.000
_cell.length_b   1.000
_cell.length_c   1.000
_cell.angle_alpha   90.00
_cell.angle_beta   90.00
_cell.angle_gamma   90.00
#
_symmetry.space_group_name_H-M   'P 1'
#
loop_
_entity.id
_entity.type
_entity.pdbx_description
1 polymer ?
#
loop_
_entity_poly.entity_id
_entity_poly.type
_entity_poly.pdbx_seq_one_letter_code
_entity_poly.pdbx_strand_id
1 'polypeptide(L)'
;MGTTKKKTGKKHKPKPIGLRPNRQALIWPAVVLFLLLILTCFSEALKQNGAAGLAKDFNAGLFAWAILWAATQRLIDGNYFKEYALVAALFGFCCLLASWPAAPLKDEVIFFFPLLYLGWLRVLLWLLFPKYPSGELMPVVSMGRGGWKGKAGGYIPSWRERWLSVLLFIGPLGFLFLIVNILPKT
;
A
#
# COMPACT_ATOMS: atom_id res chain seq x y z
N MET A 1 -9.39 -21.01 -52.01
CA MET A 1 -10.22 -20.09 -51.20
C MET A 1 -10.06 -20.46 -49.73
N GLY A 2 -9.25 -19.71 -48.98
CA GLY A 2 -9.03 -19.94 -47.55
C GLY A 2 -10.02 -19.13 -46.71
N THR A 3 -10.83 -19.80 -45.91
CA THR A 3 -11.82 -19.16 -45.03
C THR A 3 -11.15 -18.68 -43.73
N THR A 4 -10.97 -17.37 -43.61
CA THR A 4 -10.50 -16.71 -42.39
C THR A 4 -11.58 -16.77 -41.31
N LYS A 5 -11.41 -17.64 -40.31
CA LYS A 5 -12.26 -17.69 -39.11
C LYS A 5 -12.11 -16.40 -38.29
N LYS A 6 -13.12 -15.54 -38.36
CA LYS A 6 -13.28 -14.34 -37.53
C LYS A 6 -13.52 -14.77 -36.07
N LYS A 7 -12.48 -14.72 -35.23
CA LYS A 7 -12.62 -14.94 -33.77
C LYS A 7 -13.37 -13.74 -33.17
N THR A 8 -14.67 -13.92 -32.94
CA THR A 8 -15.49 -13.01 -32.16
C THR A 8 -15.02 -13.02 -30.71
N GLY A 9 -14.34 -11.95 -30.29
CA GLY A 9 -14.01 -11.72 -28.89
C GLY A 9 -15.29 -11.63 -28.06
N LYS A 10 -15.51 -12.62 -27.18
CA LYS A 10 -16.59 -12.57 -26.19
C LYS A 10 -16.32 -11.38 -25.25
N LYS A 11 -17.10 -10.31 -25.39
CA LYS A 11 -17.15 -9.21 -24.41
C LYS A 11 -17.61 -9.79 -23.07
N HIS A 12 -16.70 -9.85 -22.11
CA HIS A 12 -16.98 -10.35 -20.77
C HIS A 12 -17.86 -9.32 -20.05
N LYS A 13 -19.15 -9.64 -19.83
CA LYS A 13 -20.01 -8.81 -18.97
C LYS A 13 -19.60 -9.00 -17.51
N PRO A 14 -19.41 -7.92 -16.72
CA PRO A 14 -19.11 -8.03 -15.30
C PRO A 14 -20.29 -8.70 -14.59
N LYS A 15 -20.00 -9.73 -13.78
CA LYS A 15 -21.01 -10.41 -12.96
C LYS A 15 -21.36 -9.56 -11.73
N PRO A 16 -22.63 -9.55 -11.30
CA PRO A 16 -23.04 -8.85 -10.08
C PRO A 16 -22.33 -9.42 -8.84
N ILE A 17 -21.96 -8.51 -7.94
CA ILE A 17 -21.22 -8.77 -6.71
C ILE A 17 -22.13 -9.55 -5.76
N GLY A 18 -21.99 -10.87 -5.71
CA GLY A 18 -22.64 -11.71 -4.70
C GLY A 18 -22.12 -11.40 -3.29
N LEU A 19 -23.03 -11.46 -2.30
CA LEU A 19 -22.81 -11.20 -0.88
C LEU A 19 -21.46 -11.74 -0.39
N ARG A 20 -20.64 -10.82 0.14
CA ARG A 20 -19.27 -11.06 0.57
C ARG A 20 -19.30 -11.78 1.95
N PRO A 21 -18.56 -12.89 2.16
CA PRO A 21 -18.40 -13.48 3.50
C PRO A 21 -17.84 -12.44 4.47
N ASN A 22 -18.18 -12.55 5.76
CA ASN A 22 -17.92 -11.57 6.84
C ASN A 22 -16.49 -10.99 6.78
N ARG A 23 -16.35 -9.86 6.06
CA ARG A 23 -15.04 -9.26 5.73
C ARG A 23 -14.36 -8.63 6.95
N GLN A 24 -15.09 -8.40 8.04
CA GLN A 24 -14.55 -7.83 9.28
C GLN A 24 -13.57 -8.78 9.98
N ALA A 25 -13.78 -10.11 9.90
CA ALA A 25 -12.97 -11.09 10.62
C ALA A 25 -11.48 -11.13 10.18
N LEU A 26 -11.16 -10.65 8.98
CA LEU A 26 -9.79 -10.66 8.43
C LEU A 26 -9.11 -9.28 8.43
N ILE A 27 -9.86 -8.21 8.76
CA ILE A 27 -9.32 -6.85 8.93
C ILE A 27 -8.61 -6.77 10.29
N TRP A 28 -9.23 -7.32 11.33
CA TRP A 28 -8.70 -7.29 12.70
C TRP A 28 -7.30 -7.88 12.84
N PRO A 29 -6.95 -9.06 12.27
CA PRO A 29 -5.60 -9.59 12.38
C PRO A 29 -4.53 -8.70 11.73
N ALA A 30 -4.83 -8.05 10.61
CA ALA A 30 -3.90 -7.15 9.94
C ALA A 30 -3.73 -5.83 10.72
N VAL A 31 -4.82 -5.30 11.27
CA VAL A 31 -4.77 -4.14 12.17
C VAL A 31 -4.00 -4.49 13.45
N VAL A 32 -4.24 -5.65 14.05
CA VAL A 32 -3.52 -6.12 15.25
C VAL A 32 -2.04 -6.30 14.97
N LEU A 33 -1.65 -6.93 13.85
CA LEU A 33 -0.25 -7.04 13.45
C LEU A 33 0.40 -5.67 13.24
N PHE A 34 -0.33 -4.74 12.63
CA PHE A 34 0.15 -3.36 12.46
C PHE A 34 0.35 -2.70 13.83
N LEU A 35 -0.63 -2.76 14.74
CA LEU A 35 -0.55 -2.20 16.08
C LEU A 35 0.57 -2.82 16.94
N LEU A 36 0.78 -4.15 16.83
CA LEU A 36 1.91 -4.82 17.49
C LEU A 36 3.25 -4.32 16.96
N LEU A 37 3.32 -4.04 15.66
CA LEU A 37 4.49 -3.42 15.08
C LEU A 37 4.75 -2.02 15.67
N ILE A 38 3.70 -1.20 15.77
CA ILE A 38 3.77 0.13 16.40
C ILE A 38 4.36 0.00 17.81
N LEU A 39 3.85 -0.94 18.61
CA LEU A 39 4.33 -1.19 19.96
C LEU A 39 5.80 -1.64 19.99
N THR A 40 6.23 -2.51 19.08
CA THR A 40 7.65 -2.94 19.01
C THR A 40 8.57 -1.79 18.60
N CYS A 41 8.21 -1.02 17.57
CA CYS A 41 8.98 0.14 17.12
C CYS A 41 9.05 1.20 18.21
N PHE A 42 7.94 1.48 18.89
CA PHE A 42 7.87 2.41 20.02
C PHE A 42 8.74 1.94 21.20
N SER A 43 8.67 0.65 21.57
CA SER A 43 9.49 0.08 22.65
C SER A 43 10.99 0.16 22.35
N GLU A 44 11.36 0.09 21.07
CA GLU A 44 12.74 0.13 20.61
C GLU A 44 13.25 1.56 20.38
N ALA A 45 12.37 2.49 20.05
CA ALA A 45 12.66 3.92 20.01
C ALA A 45 12.96 4.47 21.42
N LEU A 46 12.19 4.02 22.43
CA LEU A 46 12.44 4.37 23.84
C LEU A 46 13.81 3.90 24.37
N LYS A 47 14.43 2.91 23.73
CA LYS A 47 15.69 2.29 24.20
C LYS A 47 16.95 2.87 23.57
N GLN A 48 16.90 3.57 22.44
CA GLN A 48 18.10 3.94 21.68
C GLN A 48 18.28 5.45 21.54
N ASN A 49 19.28 5.99 22.26
CA ASN A 49 19.99 7.22 21.91
C ASN A 49 21.27 6.84 21.14
N GLY A 50 21.30 6.97 19.80
CA GLY A 50 22.56 6.87 19.03
C GLY A 50 22.51 6.38 17.58
N ALA A 51 23.56 6.69 16.82
CA ALA A 51 23.75 6.64 15.35
C ALA A 51 23.51 5.30 14.60
N ALA A 52 23.01 4.25 15.27
CA ALA A 52 22.45 3.06 14.62
C ALA A 52 21.05 3.31 14.00
N GLY A 53 20.50 4.52 14.18
CA GLY A 53 19.17 4.94 13.69
C GLY A 53 18.97 4.71 12.19
N LEU A 54 19.90 5.15 11.34
CA LEU A 54 19.66 5.24 9.89
C LEU A 54 19.31 3.91 9.19
N ALA A 55 19.92 2.80 9.62
CA ALA A 55 19.61 1.46 9.11
C ALA A 55 18.31 0.90 9.74
N LYS A 56 18.04 1.28 11.00
CA LYS A 56 16.82 0.91 11.73
C LYS A 56 15.59 1.63 11.14
N ASP A 57 15.74 2.90 10.77
CA ASP A 57 14.68 3.75 10.21
C ASP A 57 14.33 3.33 8.77
N PHE A 58 15.34 2.99 7.97
CA PHE A 58 15.13 2.42 6.63
C PHE A 58 14.38 1.07 6.69
N ASN A 59 14.78 0.19 7.62
CA ASN A 59 14.12 -1.09 7.82
C ASN A 59 12.68 -0.94 8.34
N ALA A 60 12.43 0.03 9.23
CA ALA A 60 11.09 0.36 9.70
C ALA A 60 10.19 0.86 8.55
N GLY A 61 10.71 1.76 7.71
CA GLY A 61 10.01 2.23 6.51
C GLY A 61 9.71 1.11 5.50
N LEU A 62 10.69 0.24 5.24
CA LEU A 62 10.52 -0.95 4.39
C LEU A 62 9.49 -1.93 4.96
N PHE A 63 9.47 -2.12 6.27
CA PHE A 63 8.52 -3.03 6.90
C PHE A 63 7.09 -2.46 6.85
N ALA A 64 6.93 -1.16 7.16
CA ALA A 64 5.65 -0.46 7.02
C ALA A 64 5.15 -0.49 5.57
N TRP A 65 6.05 -0.28 4.60
CA TRP A 65 5.77 -0.46 3.17
C TRP A 65 5.27 -1.88 2.87
N ALA A 66 5.95 -2.91 3.35
CA ALA A 66 5.58 -4.31 3.07
C ALA A 66 4.18 -4.65 3.59
N ILE A 67 3.80 -4.18 4.78
CA ILE A 67 2.44 -4.35 5.30
C ILE A 67 1.42 -3.66 4.41
N LEU A 68 1.66 -2.39 4.07
CA LEU A 68 0.72 -1.61 3.24
C LEU A 68 0.60 -2.19 1.84
N TRP A 69 1.71 -2.62 1.25
CA TRP A 69 1.75 -3.34 0.00
C TRP A 69 0.87 -4.61 0.06
N ALA A 70 1.04 -5.45 1.08
CA ALA A 70 0.22 -6.65 1.28
C ALA A 70 -1.28 -6.33 1.50
N ALA A 71 -1.59 -5.21 2.16
CA ALA A 71 -2.96 -4.77 2.43
C ALA A 71 -3.62 -4.03 1.25
N THR A 72 -2.85 -3.61 0.25
CA THR A 72 -3.30 -2.70 -0.82
C THR A 72 -4.54 -3.20 -1.53
N GLN A 73 -4.58 -4.48 -1.89
CA GLN A 73 -5.71 -4.99 -2.65
C GLN A 73 -7.02 -4.89 -1.85
N ARG A 74 -6.94 -5.18 -0.56
CA ARG A 74 -8.09 -5.07 0.34
C ARG A 74 -8.52 -3.61 0.50
N LEU A 75 -7.55 -2.71 0.55
CA LEU A 75 -7.78 -1.28 0.64
C LEU A 75 -8.54 -0.76 -0.59
N ILE A 76 -8.14 -1.18 -1.79
CA ILE A 76 -8.83 -0.82 -3.05
C ILE A 76 -10.25 -1.43 -3.08
N ASP A 77 -10.38 -2.73 -2.78
CA ASP A 77 -11.63 -3.48 -2.84
C ASP A 77 -12.71 -2.99 -1.86
N GLY A 78 -12.26 -2.45 -0.73
CA GLY A 78 -13.10 -1.92 0.35
C GLY A 78 -13.22 -0.40 0.35
N ASN A 79 -12.42 0.30 -0.46
CA ASN A 79 -12.30 1.76 -0.44
C ASN A 79 -11.98 2.31 0.97
N TYR A 80 -11.16 1.59 1.75
CA TYR A 80 -10.85 1.90 3.15
C TYR A 80 -9.76 2.99 3.32
N PHE A 81 -9.68 3.94 2.39
CA PHE A 81 -8.63 4.96 2.41
C PHE A 81 -8.69 5.84 3.64
N LYS A 82 -9.89 6.17 4.13
CA LYS A 82 -10.06 7.06 5.28
C LYS A 82 -9.61 6.38 6.58
N GLU A 83 -9.98 5.12 6.76
CA GLU A 83 -9.66 4.31 7.92
C GLU A 83 -8.14 4.07 7.99
N TYR A 84 -7.52 3.69 6.88
CA TYR A 84 -6.07 3.52 6.83
C TYR A 84 -5.32 4.84 6.98
N ALA A 85 -5.85 5.96 6.44
CA ALA A 85 -5.23 7.27 6.62
C ALA A 85 -5.29 7.74 8.07
N LEU A 86 -6.40 7.49 8.77
CA LEU A 86 -6.52 7.79 10.19
C LEU A 86 -5.51 6.97 11.01
N VAL A 87 -5.40 5.66 10.75
CA VAL A 87 -4.44 4.78 11.43
C VAL A 87 -3.00 5.22 11.14
N ALA A 88 -2.68 5.56 9.90
CA ALA A 88 -1.38 6.09 9.50
C ALA A 88 -1.04 7.43 10.17
N ALA A 89 -2.03 8.34 10.28
CA ALA A 89 -1.86 9.63 10.94
C ALA A 89 -1.64 9.46 12.45
N LEU A 90 -2.43 8.60 13.11
CA LEU A 90 -2.25 8.27 14.53
C LEU A 90 -0.88 7.65 14.78
N PHE A 91 -0.43 6.75 13.91
CA PHE A 91 0.92 6.18 13.98
C PHE A 91 2.00 7.27 13.90
N GLY A 92 1.95 8.12 12.87
CA GLY A 92 2.93 9.19 12.69
C GLY A 92 2.95 10.15 13.88
N PHE A 93 1.78 10.51 14.42
CA PHE A 93 1.66 11.36 15.60
C PHE A 93 2.23 10.70 16.87
N CYS A 94 1.96 9.42 17.10
CA CYS A 94 2.53 8.67 18.23
C CYS A 94 4.06 8.60 18.13
N CYS A 95 4.62 8.34 16.95
CA CYS A 95 6.07 8.32 16.75
C CYS A 95 6.70 9.70 16.94
N LEU A 96 6.04 10.77 16.50
CA LEU A 96 6.48 12.14 16.71
C LEU A 96 6.51 12.48 18.20
N LEU A 97 5.44 12.18 18.95
CA LEU A 97 5.42 12.37 20.41
C LEU A 97 6.48 11.56 21.15
N ALA A 98 6.78 10.34 20.68
CA ALA A 98 7.77 9.46 21.29
C ALA A 98 9.21 9.97 21.17
N SER A 99 9.47 10.75 20.13
CA SER A 99 10.81 11.11 19.68
C SER A 99 11.09 12.62 19.77
N TRP A 100 10.07 13.41 20.10
CA TRP A 100 10.20 14.85 20.37
C TRP A 100 11.00 15.12 21.66
N PRO A 101 11.91 16.12 21.68
CA PRO A 101 12.37 16.99 20.58
C PRO A 101 13.66 16.49 19.91
N ALA A 102 14.05 15.23 20.13
CA ALA A 102 15.41 14.75 19.85
C ALA A 102 15.58 14.10 18.47
N ALA A 103 14.49 13.89 17.72
CA ALA A 103 14.55 13.26 16.40
C ALA A 103 15.06 14.22 15.31
N PRO A 104 15.99 13.77 14.45
CA PRO A 104 16.26 14.43 13.18
C PRO A 104 15.00 14.50 12.30
N LEU A 105 14.84 15.61 11.56
CA LEU A 105 13.71 15.82 10.63
C LEU A 105 13.49 14.64 9.68
N LYS A 106 14.58 14.00 9.26
CA LYS A 106 14.54 12.82 8.38
C LYS A 106 13.71 11.68 8.99
N ASP A 107 13.86 11.44 10.27
CA ASP A 107 13.21 10.31 10.96
C ASP A 107 11.73 10.64 11.18
N GLU A 108 11.42 11.91 11.47
CA GLU A 108 10.05 12.42 11.53
C GLU A 108 9.30 12.19 10.21
N VAL A 109 9.94 12.45 9.06
CA VAL A 109 9.33 12.22 7.74
C VAL A 109 9.05 10.73 7.50
N ILE A 110 9.91 9.83 7.98
CA ILE A 110 9.72 8.37 7.86
C ILE A 110 8.51 7.90 8.68
N PHE A 111 8.19 8.54 9.81
CA PHE A 111 7.00 8.19 10.60
C PHE A 111 5.69 8.41 9.83
N PHE A 112 5.66 9.39 8.92
CA PHE A 112 4.52 9.65 8.05
C PHE A 112 4.54 8.86 6.74
N PHE A 113 5.52 7.97 6.54
CA PHE A 113 5.63 7.15 5.33
C PHE A 113 4.35 6.34 5.02
N PRO A 114 3.64 5.75 5.99
CA PRO A 114 2.35 5.11 5.74
C PRO A 114 1.30 6.04 5.10
N LEU A 115 1.27 7.30 5.52
CA LEU A 115 0.36 8.31 4.97
C LEU A 115 0.73 8.66 3.52
N LEU A 116 2.04 8.81 3.27
CA LEU A 116 2.58 9.11 1.95
C LEU A 116 2.31 7.98 0.96
N TYR A 117 2.41 6.72 1.41
CA TYR A 117 2.03 5.55 0.61
C TYR A 117 0.55 5.62 0.18
N LEU A 118 -0.35 5.95 1.11
CA LEU A 118 -1.79 6.05 0.83
C LEU A 118 -2.10 7.20 -0.14
N GLY A 119 -1.45 8.35 0.03
CA GLY A 119 -1.54 9.48 -0.89
C GLY A 119 -1.07 9.09 -2.30
N TRP A 120 0.09 8.43 -2.39
CA TRP A 120 0.65 7.93 -3.64
C TRP A 120 -0.30 6.96 -4.35
N LEU A 121 -0.83 5.98 -3.62
CA LEU A 121 -1.83 5.04 -4.15
C LEU A 121 -3.05 5.77 -4.68
N ARG A 122 -3.53 6.82 -3.98
CA ARG A 122 -4.71 7.57 -4.41
C ARG A 122 -4.46 8.33 -5.71
N VAL A 123 -3.28 8.93 -5.85
CA VAL A 123 -2.86 9.61 -7.09
C VAL A 123 -2.79 8.60 -8.25
N LEU A 124 -2.16 7.44 -8.04
CA LEU A 124 -2.08 6.40 -9.07
C LEU A 124 -3.46 5.90 -9.51
N LEU A 125 -4.37 5.69 -8.56
CA LEU A 125 -5.75 5.28 -8.86
C LEU A 125 -6.50 6.34 -9.65
N TRP A 126 -6.34 7.61 -9.30
CA TRP A 126 -6.97 8.71 -10.03
C TRP A 126 -6.45 8.82 -11.47
N LEU A 127 -5.13 8.69 -11.68
CA LEU A 127 -4.50 8.77 -13.00
C LEU A 127 -4.84 7.58 -13.91
N LEU A 128 -4.77 6.36 -13.37
CA LEU A 128 -4.92 5.14 -14.19
C LEU A 128 -6.38 4.67 -14.28
N PHE A 129 -7.19 4.97 -13.27
CA PHE A 129 -8.58 4.52 -13.12
C PHE A 129 -9.47 5.70 -12.70
N PRO A 130 -9.69 6.71 -13.56
CA PRO A 130 -10.48 7.90 -13.21
C PRO A 130 -11.95 7.59 -12.88
N LYS A 131 -12.45 6.42 -13.30
CA LYS A 131 -13.78 5.92 -12.94
C LYS A 131 -13.82 5.28 -11.55
N TYR A 132 -12.69 5.07 -10.88
CA TYR A 132 -12.67 4.75 -9.46
C TYR A 132 -12.99 6.04 -8.66
N PRO A 133 -14.03 6.07 -7.80
CA PRO A 133 -14.58 4.95 -7.04
C PRO A 133 -15.97 4.45 -7.48
N SER A 134 -16.48 4.79 -8.67
CA SER A 134 -17.87 4.49 -9.08
C SER A 134 -18.20 2.99 -9.21
N GLY A 135 -17.23 2.10 -9.04
CA GLY A 135 -17.43 0.65 -8.99
C GLY A 135 -17.51 -0.04 -10.35
N GLU A 136 -17.47 0.71 -11.46
CA GLU A 136 -17.50 0.13 -12.82
C GLU A 136 -16.29 -0.79 -13.09
N LEU A 137 -15.12 -0.42 -12.56
CA LEU A 137 -13.88 -1.18 -12.68
C LEU A 137 -13.09 -1.07 -11.37
N MET A 138 -12.91 -2.20 -10.68
CA MET A 138 -12.03 -2.29 -9.52
C MET A 138 -10.62 -2.69 -9.99
N PRO A 139 -9.60 -1.84 -9.77
CA PRO A 139 -8.25 -2.14 -10.23
C PRO A 139 -7.62 -3.29 -9.44
N VAL A 140 -6.92 -4.14 -10.19
CA VAL A 140 -6.17 -5.27 -9.66
C VAL A 140 -4.70 -4.92 -9.51
N VAL A 141 -4.16 -5.12 -8.31
CA VAL A 141 -2.73 -5.05 -8.03
C VAL A 141 -2.14 -6.46 -8.21
N SER A 142 -1.30 -6.60 -9.23
CA SER A 142 -0.63 -7.85 -9.57
C SER A 142 0.60 -8.02 -8.68
N MET A 143 0.48 -8.84 -7.64
CA MET A 143 1.61 -9.23 -6.78
C MET A 143 2.43 -10.41 -7.36
N GLY A 144 2.83 -10.33 -8.64
CA GLY A 144 3.61 -11.37 -9.31
C GLY A 144 2.79 -12.43 -10.06
N ARG A 145 3.45 -13.50 -10.53
CA ARG A 145 2.91 -14.53 -11.46
C ARG A 145 1.64 -15.26 -10.98
N GLY A 146 1.19 -15.06 -9.74
CA GLY A 146 -0.05 -15.61 -9.18
C GLY A 146 -0.97 -14.59 -8.50
N GLY A 147 -0.70 -13.29 -8.66
CA GLY A 147 -1.14 -12.22 -7.77
C GLY A 147 -2.65 -11.97 -7.65
N TRP A 148 -3.48 -12.49 -8.54
CA TRP A 148 -4.91 -12.58 -8.30
C TRP A 148 -5.51 -13.77 -9.05
N LYS A 149 -5.65 -14.90 -8.35
CA LYS A 149 -6.54 -15.97 -8.77
C LYS A 149 -7.96 -15.51 -8.46
N GLY A 150 -8.60 -14.80 -9.39
CA GLY A 150 -10.04 -14.56 -9.28
C GLY A 150 -10.77 -15.90 -9.14
N LYS A 151 -12.06 -15.88 -8.77
CA LYS A 151 -12.90 -17.09 -8.62
C LYS A 151 -12.89 -18.03 -9.84
N ALA A 152 -12.38 -17.59 -10.99
CA ALA A 152 -12.01 -18.41 -12.12
C ALA A 152 -10.53 -18.13 -12.46
N GLY A 153 -9.66 -19.13 -12.31
CA GLY A 153 -8.27 -19.01 -12.74
C GLY A 153 -8.21 -18.60 -14.21
N GLY A 154 -7.52 -17.48 -14.50
CA GLY A 154 -7.41 -16.94 -15.87
C GLY A 154 -7.58 -15.43 -16.01
N TYR A 155 -7.72 -14.67 -14.92
CA TYR A 155 -7.72 -13.22 -15.01
C TYR A 155 -6.34 -12.70 -15.45
N ILE A 156 -6.30 -11.91 -16.53
CA ILE A 156 -5.08 -11.30 -17.07
C ILE A 156 -5.12 -9.80 -16.73
N PRO A 157 -4.18 -9.29 -15.91
CA PRO A 157 -4.09 -7.86 -15.62
C PRO A 157 -3.87 -7.05 -16.89
N SER A 158 -4.65 -5.98 -17.02
CA SER A 158 -4.50 -4.98 -18.07
C SER A 158 -3.16 -4.24 -17.95
N TRP A 159 -2.77 -3.54 -19.02
CA TRP A 159 -1.58 -2.69 -19.00
C TRP A 159 -1.59 -1.69 -17.84
N ARG A 160 -2.74 -1.04 -17.59
CA ARG A 160 -2.88 -0.05 -16.52
C ARG A 160 -2.68 -0.67 -15.13
N GLU A 161 -3.15 -1.89 -14.92
CA GLU A 161 -2.99 -2.62 -13.65
C GLU A 161 -1.54 -3.08 -13.42
N ARG A 162 -0.84 -3.46 -14.50
CA ARG A 162 0.60 -3.73 -14.44
C ARG A 162 1.37 -2.48 -14.03
N TRP A 163 1.07 -1.32 -14.65
CA TRP A 163 1.70 -0.06 -14.26
C TRP A 163 1.34 0.37 -12.85
N LEU A 164 0.08 0.22 -12.45
CA LEU A 164 -0.31 0.48 -11.06
C LEU A 164 0.57 -0.33 -10.11
N SER A 165 0.78 -1.61 -10.39
CA SER A 165 1.56 -2.50 -9.53
C SER A 165 3.05 -2.13 -9.53
N VAL A 166 3.63 -1.87 -10.71
CA VAL A 166 5.03 -1.43 -10.84
C VAL A 166 5.26 -0.10 -10.14
N LEU A 167 4.41 0.91 -10.38
CA LEU A 167 4.54 2.24 -9.79
C LEU A 167 4.26 2.25 -8.30
N LEU A 168 3.37 1.39 -7.82
CA LEU A 168 3.08 1.25 -6.40
C LEU A 168 4.21 0.50 -5.67
N PHE A 169 4.96 -0.35 -6.36
CA PHE A 169 6.14 -1.02 -5.81
C PHE A 169 7.35 -0.07 -5.80
N ILE A 170 7.66 0.53 -6.95
CA ILE A 170 8.86 1.36 -7.14
C ILE A 170 8.71 2.74 -6.49
N GLY A 171 7.53 3.36 -6.57
CA GLY A 171 7.33 4.73 -6.11
C GLY A 171 7.70 4.94 -4.63
N PRO A 172 7.14 4.15 -3.69
CA PRO A 172 7.49 4.26 -2.28
C PRO A 172 8.96 3.95 -1.99
N LEU A 173 9.58 3.00 -2.71
CA LEU A 173 11.02 2.72 -2.58
C LEU A 173 11.87 3.89 -3.05
N GLY A 174 11.50 4.52 -4.18
CA GLY A 174 12.13 5.74 -4.67
C GLY A 174 11.98 6.87 -3.66
N PHE A 175 10.81 7.03 -3.07
CA PHE A 175 10.57 8.05 -2.04
C PHE A 175 11.44 7.82 -0.78
N LEU A 176 11.51 6.57 -0.31
CA LEU A 176 12.38 6.18 0.81
C LEU A 176 13.86 6.47 0.48
N PHE A 177 14.29 6.18 -0.75
CA PHE A 177 15.64 6.50 -1.22
C PHE A 177 15.91 8.02 -1.22
N LEU A 178 14.96 8.83 -1.70
CA LEU A 178 15.08 10.30 -1.69
C LEU A 178 15.16 10.81 -0.24
N ILE A 179 14.32 10.32 0.67
CA ILE A 179 14.40 10.70 2.08
C ILE A 179 15.78 10.36 2.65
N VAL A 180 16.29 9.16 2.36
CA VAL A 180 17.54 8.71 2.97
C VAL A 180 18.75 9.52 2.49
N ASN A 181 18.77 9.92 1.21
CA ASN A 181 19.94 10.48 0.55
C ASN A 181 19.89 11.99 0.34
N ILE A 182 18.70 12.61 0.31
CA ILE A 182 18.54 14.04 0.01
C ILE A 182 18.25 14.85 1.27
N LEU A 183 17.47 14.32 2.22
CA LEU A 183 17.22 15.06 3.46
C LEU A 183 18.53 15.15 4.26
N PRO A 184 18.89 16.37 4.73
CA PRO A 184 20.12 16.58 5.46
C PRO A 184 20.15 15.75 6.74
N LYS A 185 21.32 15.21 7.07
CA LYS A 185 21.60 14.64 8.39
C LYS A 185 21.81 15.81 9.35
N THR A 186 20.72 16.37 9.86
CA THR A 186 20.75 17.38 10.93
C THR A 186 21.00 16.71 12.26
#